data_AF-A0A971V5K4-F1
#
_entry.id   AF-A0A971V5K4-F1
#
_cell.length_a   1.000
_cell.length_b   1.000
_cell.length_c   1.000
_cell.angle_alpha   90.00
_cell.angle_beta   90.00
_cell.angle_gamma   90.00
#
_symmetry.space_group_name_H-M   'P 1'
#
loop_
_entity.id
_entity.type
_entity.pdbx_description
1 polymer ?
#
loop_
_entity_poly.entity_id
_entity_poly.type
_entity_poly.pdbx_seq_one_letter_code
_entity_poly.pdbx_strand_id
1 'polypeptide(L)'
;MENSHEAIIATEEFEAVQEEMARRKELGRAYSDKAFHSKIICGDCGGFYGRKVWHSTDEYKSVIFQCNLKFKNMKRCATPTLTEDEIKQSFLVAYNDLMGNRSTVLADCELIRQTLCDTTTLDAEMQQEQDEMIVVSELMQAHIKKNASVAQSQEAYALETERIENRYNAAFEHYTALETEKEKRTRKSKEIGTFITTLKKQPLAITEWNERLWITLLDTATV
;
A
#
# COMPACT_ATOMS: atom_id res chain seq x y z
N MET A 1 11.41 -0.86 24.53
CA MET A 1 10.40 -0.30 25.45
C MET A 1 9.56 0.66 24.64
N GLU A 2 8.41 0.19 24.19
CA GLU A 2 7.34 1.06 23.71
C GLU A 2 6.36 1.25 24.88
N ASN A 3 5.68 2.41 24.95
CA ASN A 3 4.68 2.78 25.98
C ASN A 3 5.18 3.36 27.32
N SER A 4 6.37 3.94 27.39
CA SER A 4 6.79 4.70 28.60
C SER A 4 6.10 6.07 28.76
N HIS A 5 5.40 6.53 27.73
CA HIS A 5 4.63 7.77 27.73
C HIS A 5 3.40 7.60 26.82
N GLU A 6 2.36 8.38 27.10
CA GLU A 6 1.20 8.48 26.22
C GLU A 6 1.64 9.05 24.87
N ALA A 7 1.21 8.39 23.79
CA ALA A 7 1.55 8.80 22.44
C ALA A 7 0.89 10.16 22.14
N ILE A 8 1.69 11.10 21.60
CA ILE A 8 1.20 12.44 21.21
C ILE A 8 0.25 12.36 20.01
N ILE A 9 0.44 11.36 19.14
CA ILE A 9 -0.29 11.15 17.90
C ILE A 9 -0.68 9.67 17.86
N ALA A 10 -1.86 9.36 17.32
CA ALA A 10 -2.29 7.98 17.14
C ALA A 10 -1.32 7.23 16.19
N THR A 11 -1.02 5.97 16.49
CA THR A 11 -0.12 5.13 15.67
C THR A 11 -0.57 5.10 14.20
N GLU A 12 -1.89 5.05 13.96
CA GLU A 12 -2.47 5.06 12.61
C GLU A 12 -2.16 6.35 11.84
N GLU A 13 -2.23 7.51 12.50
CA GLU A 13 -1.88 8.79 11.88
C GLU A 13 -0.37 8.86 11.60
N PHE A 14 0.46 8.32 12.49
CA PHE A 14 1.90 8.24 12.28
C PHE A 14 2.25 7.35 11.07
N GLU A 15 1.68 6.14 11.00
CA GLU A 15 1.85 5.20 9.89
C GLU A 15 1.45 5.84 8.55
N ALA A 16 0.28 6.48 8.49
CA ALA A 16 -0.20 7.16 7.28
C ALA A 16 0.75 8.27 6.80
N VAL A 17 1.35 9.01 7.73
CA VAL A 17 2.36 10.03 7.41
C VAL A 17 3.65 9.39 6.88
N GLN A 18 4.11 8.27 7.46
CA GLN A 18 5.28 7.56 6.96
C GLN A 18 5.07 7.04 5.53
N GLU A 19 3.90 6.49 5.23
CA GLU A 19 3.53 6.03 3.88
C GLU A 19 3.52 7.18 2.87
N GLU A 20 2.93 8.32 3.22
CA GLU A 20 2.90 9.50 2.36
C GLU A 20 4.32 10.07 2.13
N MET A 21 5.19 10.07 3.16
CA MET A 21 6.59 10.45 2.99
C MET A 21 7.36 9.51 2.06
N ALA A 22 7.15 8.20 2.19
CA ALA A 22 7.75 7.19 1.31
C ALA A 22 7.29 7.38 -0.14
N ARG A 23 5.98 7.58 -0.36
CA ARG A 23 5.40 7.88 -1.68
C ARG A 23 6.02 9.13 -2.30
N ARG A 24 6.14 10.23 -1.54
CA ARG A 24 6.78 11.48 -2.01
C ARG A 24 8.24 11.26 -2.39
N LYS A 25 8.97 10.46 -1.62
CA LYS A 25 10.37 10.12 -1.91
C LYS A 25 10.50 9.34 -3.21
N GLU A 26 9.61 8.39 -3.46
CA GLU A 26 9.59 7.59 -4.70
C GLU A 26 9.28 8.45 -5.93
N LEU A 27 8.30 9.36 -5.83
CA LEU A 27 7.95 10.29 -6.91
C LEU A 27 9.08 11.28 -7.26
N GLY A 28 10.00 11.54 -6.32
CA GLY A 28 11.17 12.40 -6.53
C GLY A 28 10.81 13.75 -7.13
N ARG A 29 11.45 14.11 -8.26
CA ARG A 29 11.22 15.39 -8.96
C ARG A 29 9.89 15.48 -9.70
N ALA A 30 9.15 14.36 -9.83
CA ALA A 30 7.82 14.40 -10.44
C ALA A 30 6.79 15.02 -9.50
N TYR A 31 6.99 14.89 -8.18
CA TYR A 31 6.13 15.47 -7.16
C TYR A 31 6.13 17.01 -7.23
N SER A 32 4.94 17.60 -7.24
CA SER A 32 4.71 19.04 -7.07
C SER A 32 3.42 19.24 -6.26
N ASP A 33 3.39 20.34 -5.53
CA ASP A 33 2.24 20.90 -4.81
C ASP A 33 1.05 21.31 -5.70
N LYS A 34 1.19 21.24 -7.03
CA LYS A 34 0.13 21.62 -7.98
C LYS A 34 -0.76 20.43 -8.30
N ALA A 35 -2.08 20.60 -8.12
CA ALA A 35 -3.16 19.62 -8.31
C ALA A 35 -2.88 18.44 -9.25
N PHE A 36 -2.46 18.68 -10.51
CA PHE A 36 -2.39 17.64 -11.55
C PHE A 36 -1.05 16.92 -11.68
N HIS A 37 0.00 17.35 -10.99
CA HIS A 37 1.32 16.72 -11.11
C HIS A 37 1.32 15.31 -10.51
N SER A 38 2.06 14.39 -11.14
CA SER A 38 2.16 12.98 -10.73
C SER A 38 0.86 12.20 -10.64
N LYS A 39 -0.25 12.71 -11.19
CA LYS A 39 -1.55 12.04 -11.16
C LYS A 39 -2.03 11.59 -12.54
N ILE A 40 -1.63 12.29 -13.60
CA ILE A 40 -2.10 12.00 -14.95
C ILE A 40 -1.02 11.20 -15.70
N ILE A 41 -1.38 10.00 -16.14
CA ILE A 41 -0.50 9.00 -16.76
C ILE A 41 -0.84 8.88 -18.25
N CYS A 42 0.18 8.79 -19.08
CA CYS A 42 0.05 8.54 -20.51
C CYS A 42 -0.23 7.07 -20.78
N GLY A 43 -1.39 6.74 -21.36
CA GLY A 43 -1.76 5.36 -21.72
C GLY A 43 -0.80 4.69 -22.71
N ASP A 44 -0.11 5.47 -23.56
CA ASP A 44 0.82 4.91 -24.54
C ASP A 44 2.17 4.45 -23.95
N CYS A 45 2.66 5.14 -22.92
CA CYS A 45 4.05 4.95 -22.46
C CYS A 45 4.23 4.91 -20.95
N GLY A 46 3.15 5.00 -20.16
CA GLY A 46 3.18 5.04 -18.69
C GLY A 46 3.84 6.27 -18.08
N GLY A 47 4.29 7.23 -18.91
CA GLY A 47 4.95 8.45 -18.43
C GLY A 47 3.95 9.48 -17.93
N PHE A 48 4.35 10.31 -16.97
CA PHE A 48 3.49 11.38 -16.48
C PHE A 48 3.21 12.45 -17.54
N TYR A 49 1.98 12.96 -17.53
CA TYR A 49 1.64 14.24 -18.11
C TYR A 49 2.26 15.37 -17.31
N GLY A 50 2.65 16.44 -18.00
CA GLY A 50 3.21 17.63 -17.37
C GLY A 50 2.68 18.89 -18.00
N ARG A 51 2.61 19.94 -17.18
CA ARG A 51 2.22 21.28 -17.61
C ARG A 51 3.21 21.84 -18.64
N LYS A 52 2.70 22.36 -19.75
CA LYS A 52 3.43 23.14 -20.77
C LYS A 52 2.74 24.48 -20.93
N VAL A 53 3.52 25.50 -21.27
CA VAL A 53 3.01 26.82 -21.61
C VAL A 53 3.22 27.01 -23.11
N TRP A 54 2.14 27.27 -23.83
CA TRP A 54 2.17 27.71 -25.22
C TRP A 54 2.03 29.23 -25.24
N HIS A 55 2.65 29.87 -26.24
CA HIS A 55 2.61 31.32 -26.40
C HIS A 55 3.07 32.08 -25.12
N SER A 56 4.26 31.75 -24.62
CA SER A 56 4.74 32.20 -23.31
C SER A 56 4.88 33.71 -23.13
N THR A 57 4.90 34.47 -24.23
CA THR A 57 5.34 35.87 -24.29
C THR A 57 4.25 36.81 -24.82
N ASP A 58 3.08 36.30 -25.21
CA ASP A 58 1.97 37.09 -25.75
C ASP A 58 0.65 36.88 -24.97
N GLU A 59 -0.40 37.60 -25.38
CA GLU A 59 -1.74 37.56 -24.75
C GLU A 59 -2.48 36.23 -24.92
N TYR A 60 -2.03 35.35 -25.83
CA TYR A 60 -2.61 34.03 -26.10
C TYR A 60 -1.98 32.91 -25.26
N LYS A 61 -1.21 33.28 -24.22
CA LYS A 61 -0.57 32.36 -23.29
C LYS A 61 -1.56 31.31 -22.78
N SER A 62 -1.34 30.07 -23.20
CA SER A 62 -2.22 28.94 -22.88
C SER A 62 -1.47 27.87 -22.10
N VAL A 63 -2.12 27.33 -21.07
CA VAL A 63 -1.57 26.24 -20.26
C VAL A 63 -2.19 24.93 -20.74
N ILE A 64 -1.35 24.01 -21.17
CA ILE A 64 -1.76 22.67 -21.57
C ILE A 64 -1.02 21.61 -20.76
N PHE A 65 -1.53 20.39 -20.78
CA PHE A 65 -0.95 19.20 -20.20
C PHE A 65 -0.66 18.20 -21.32
N GLN A 66 0.56 17.68 -21.35
CA GLN A 66 1.03 16.74 -22.37
C GLN A 66 1.95 15.72 -21.74
N CYS A 67 1.93 14.48 -22.24
CA CYS A 67 2.91 13.45 -21.90
C CYS A 67 4.35 14.00 -21.98
N ASN A 68 5.09 13.92 -20.87
CA ASN A 68 6.46 14.41 -20.77
C ASN A 68 7.46 13.62 -21.62
N LEU A 69 7.11 12.39 -21.99
CA LEU A 69 7.92 11.49 -22.81
C LEU A 69 7.46 11.45 -24.27
N LYS A 70 6.47 12.26 -24.67
CA LYS A 70 5.83 12.20 -25.99
C LYS A 70 6.84 12.19 -27.14
N PHE A 71 7.93 12.93 -27.02
CA PHE A 71 8.99 13.04 -28.04
C PHE A 71 10.32 12.39 -27.64
N LYS A 72 10.40 11.76 -26.47
CA LYS A 72 11.64 11.20 -25.93
C LYS A 72 11.84 9.72 -26.28
N ASN A 73 10.76 9.00 -26.57
CA ASN A 73 10.79 7.59 -26.93
C ASN A 73 10.89 7.40 -28.45
N MET A 74 11.37 6.21 -28.89
CA MET A 74 11.46 5.87 -30.32
C MET A 74 10.11 5.96 -31.05
N LYS A 75 9.02 5.60 -30.35
CA LYS A 75 7.65 5.80 -30.83
C LYS A 75 7.04 7.01 -30.11
N ARG A 76 6.55 7.97 -30.89
CA ARG A 76 5.84 9.14 -30.38
C ARG A 76 4.48 8.73 -29.83
N CYS A 77 4.14 9.20 -28.62
CA CYS A 77 2.81 8.97 -28.05
C CYS A 77 1.74 9.70 -28.86
N ALA A 78 0.66 8.99 -29.17
CA ALA A 78 -0.56 9.47 -29.81
C ALA A 78 -1.52 10.15 -28.83
N THR A 79 -1.39 9.92 -27.52
CA THR A 79 -2.27 10.52 -26.50
C THR A 79 -2.40 12.06 -26.66
N PRO A 80 -3.61 12.63 -26.50
CA PRO A 80 -3.87 14.04 -26.78
C PRO A 80 -3.19 14.99 -25.80
N THR A 81 -3.15 16.28 -26.17
CA THR A 81 -2.91 17.36 -25.20
C THR A 81 -4.22 17.71 -24.52
N LEU A 82 -4.18 17.96 -23.22
CA LEU A 82 -5.35 18.34 -22.44
C LEU A 82 -5.20 19.77 -21.92
N THR A 83 -6.31 20.46 -21.79
CA THR A 83 -6.41 21.71 -21.03
C THR A 83 -6.73 21.40 -19.57
N GLU A 84 -6.51 22.39 -18.70
CA GLU A 84 -6.88 22.26 -17.29
C GLU A 84 -8.39 22.02 -17.12
N ASP A 85 -9.22 22.69 -17.91
CA ASP A 85 -10.67 22.56 -17.81
C ASP A 85 -11.15 21.18 -18.27
N GLU A 86 -10.57 20.61 -19.34
CA GLU A 86 -10.88 19.24 -19.77
C GLU A 86 -10.57 18.21 -18.68
N ILE A 87 -9.45 18.38 -17.97
CA ILE A 87 -9.07 17.50 -16.84
C ILE A 87 -10.09 17.63 -15.72
N LYS A 88 -10.43 18.87 -15.32
CA LYS A 88 -11.40 19.14 -14.25
C LYS A 88 -12.77 18.58 -14.60
N GLN A 89 -13.26 18.81 -15.81
CA GLN A 89 -14.55 18.29 -16.27
C GLN A 89 -14.57 16.76 -16.30
N SER A 90 -13.49 16.13 -16.78
CA SER A 90 -13.37 14.66 -16.77
C SER A 90 -13.43 14.10 -15.35
N PHE A 91 -12.81 14.77 -14.38
CA PHE A 91 -12.91 14.39 -12.97
C PHE A 91 -14.34 14.53 -12.42
N LEU A 92 -15.05 15.62 -12.73
CA LEU A 92 -16.43 15.82 -12.29
C LEU A 92 -17.35 14.70 -12.80
N VAL A 93 -17.19 14.31 -14.08
CA VAL A 93 -17.94 13.20 -14.68
C VAL A 93 -17.63 11.89 -13.95
N ALA A 94 -16.35 11.55 -13.80
CA ALA A 94 -15.94 10.31 -13.14
C ALA A 94 -16.37 10.24 -11.66
N TYR A 95 -16.27 11.37 -10.95
CA TYR A 95 -16.72 11.46 -9.56
C TYR A 95 -18.23 11.22 -9.45
N ASN A 96 -19.03 11.90 -10.28
CA ASN A 96 -20.49 11.78 -10.21
C ASN A 96 -20.96 10.38 -10.62
N ASP A 97 -20.27 9.73 -11.56
CA ASP A 97 -20.55 8.34 -11.95
C ASP A 97 -20.22 7.36 -10.82
N LEU A 98 -19.07 7.54 -10.16
CA LEU A 98 -18.69 6.79 -8.95
C LEU A 98 -19.71 6.98 -7.83
N MET A 99 -20.11 8.22 -7.56
CA MET A 99 -21.02 8.54 -6.47
C MET A 99 -22.48 8.16 -6.75
N GLY A 100 -22.90 8.15 -8.03
CA GLY A 100 -24.17 7.57 -8.45
C GLY A 100 -24.28 6.08 -8.12
N ASN A 101 -23.15 5.36 -8.18
CA ASN A 101 -23.05 3.94 -7.85
C ASN A 101 -22.46 3.67 -6.44
N ARG A 102 -22.42 4.67 -5.56
CA ARG A 102 -21.71 4.61 -4.28
C ARG A 102 -22.10 3.40 -3.42
N SER A 103 -23.39 3.04 -3.37
CA SER A 103 -23.84 1.90 -2.55
C SER A 103 -23.21 0.59 -3.00
N THR A 104 -23.12 0.36 -4.31
CA THR A 104 -22.48 -0.83 -4.90
C THR A 104 -20.99 -0.82 -4.62
N VAL A 105 -20.31 0.31 -4.87
CA VAL A 105 -18.87 0.46 -4.60
C VAL A 105 -18.54 0.16 -3.15
N LEU A 106 -19.33 0.67 -2.20
CA LEU A 106 -19.14 0.41 -0.78
C LEU A 106 -19.35 -1.08 -0.43
N ALA A 107 -20.36 -1.72 -1.02
CA ALA A 107 -20.61 -3.14 -0.82
C ALA A 107 -19.46 -4.00 -1.36
N ASP A 108 -18.96 -3.69 -2.56
CA ASP A 108 -17.83 -4.38 -3.17
C ASP A 108 -16.54 -4.20 -2.34
N CYS A 109 -16.27 -2.98 -1.85
CA CYS A 109 -15.14 -2.74 -0.96
C CYS A 109 -15.23 -3.56 0.34
N GLU A 110 -16.41 -3.65 0.96
CA GLU A 110 -16.59 -4.48 2.16
C GLU A 110 -16.43 -5.97 1.84
N LEU A 111 -16.93 -6.43 0.69
CA LEU A 111 -16.74 -7.80 0.24
C LEU A 111 -15.26 -8.12 0.05
N ILE A 112 -14.50 -7.25 -0.63
CA ILE A 112 -13.05 -7.39 -0.80
C ILE A 112 -12.35 -7.46 0.56
N ARG A 113 -12.75 -6.60 1.50
CA ARG A 113 -12.18 -6.59 2.86
C ARG A 113 -12.44 -7.89 3.61
N GLN A 114 -13.65 -8.44 3.51
CA GLN A 114 -14.03 -9.70 4.16
C GLN A 114 -13.40 -10.93 3.51
N THR A 115 -13.16 -10.91 2.20
CA THR A 115 -12.71 -12.10 1.45
C THR A 115 -11.20 -12.15 1.26
N LEU A 116 -10.56 -11.02 0.97
CA LEU A 116 -9.12 -10.98 0.66
C LEU A 116 -8.27 -10.51 1.84
N CYS A 117 -8.87 -9.82 2.81
CA CYS A 117 -8.15 -9.29 3.97
C CYS A 117 -8.45 -10.04 5.26
N ASP A 118 -9.15 -11.18 5.19
CA ASP A 118 -9.35 -12.04 6.34
C ASP A 118 -8.02 -12.68 6.79
N THR A 119 -7.77 -12.63 8.09
CA THR A 119 -6.55 -13.14 8.73
C THR A 119 -6.82 -14.33 9.63
N THR A 120 -8.08 -14.77 9.80
CA THR A 120 -8.43 -15.80 10.77
C THR A 120 -7.64 -17.11 10.60
N THR A 121 -7.41 -17.53 9.35
CA THR A 121 -6.62 -18.74 9.06
C THR A 121 -5.13 -18.53 9.32
N LEU A 122 -4.60 -17.36 8.95
CA LEU A 122 -3.21 -16.99 9.22
C LEU A 122 -2.95 -16.94 10.73
N ASP A 123 -3.87 -16.38 11.51
CA ASP A 123 -3.79 -16.30 12.96
C ASP A 123 -3.74 -17.70 13.60
N ALA A 124 -4.58 -18.63 13.10
CA ALA A 124 -4.59 -20.00 13.59
C ALA A 124 -3.30 -20.76 13.23
N GLU A 125 -2.78 -20.60 12.01
CA GLU A 125 -1.51 -21.22 11.59
C GLU A 125 -0.32 -20.63 12.35
N MET A 126 -0.27 -19.31 12.55
CA MET A 126 0.76 -18.66 13.35
C MET A 126 0.77 -19.18 14.80
N GLN A 127 -0.40 -19.41 15.40
CA GLN A 127 -0.49 -19.99 16.74
C GLN A 127 0.07 -21.42 16.76
N GLN A 128 -0.19 -22.23 15.73
CA GLN A 128 0.37 -23.59 15.62
C GLN A 128 1.89 -23.57 15.54
N GLU A 129 2.48 -22.68 14.73
CA GLU A 129 3.93 -22.54 14.64
C GLU A 129 4.54 -22.04 15.96
N GLN A 130 3.84 -21.15 16.65
CA GLN A 130 4.25 -20.67 17.96
C GLN A 130 4.26 -21.80 19.00
N ASP A 131 3.22 -22.63 19.02
CA ASP A 131 3.13 -23.80 19.91
C ASP A 131 4.26 -24.81 19.59
N GLU A 132 4.55 -25.03 18.31
CA GLU A 132 5.65 -25.90 17.86
C GLU A 132 7.01 -25.35 18.33
N MET A 133 7.27 -24.06 18.17
CA MET A 133 8.50 -23.42 18.66
C MET A 133 8.67 -23.59 20.18
N ILE A 134 7.58 -23.50 20.96
CA ILE A 134 7.60 -23.75 22.41
C ILE A 134 8.01 -25.20 22.69
N VAL A 135 7.36 -26.17 22.06
CA VAL A 135 7.66 -27.60 22.23
C VAL A 135 9.11 -27.92 21.87
N VAL A 136 9.62 -27.37 20.78
CA VAL A 136 11.00 -27.59 20.32
C VAL A 136 12.01 -26.93 21.28
N SER A 137 11.67 -25.77 21.85
CA SER A 137 12.50 -25.12 22.87
C SER A 137 12.60 -25.96 24.15
N GLU A 138 11.49 -26.52 24.61
CA GLU A 138 11.47 -27.44 25.75
C GLU A 138 12.28 -28.72 25.48
N LEU A 139 12.18 -29.26 24.26
CA LEU A 139 12.97 -30.40 23.82
C LEU A 139 14.48 -30.09 23.85
N MET A 140 14.89 -28.91 23.39
CA MET A 140 16.28 -28.46 23.44
C MET A 140 16.78 -28.39 24.89
N GLN A 141 15.98 -27.81 25.80
CA GLN A 141 16.34 -27.72 27.22
C GLN A 141 16.49 -29.11 27.86
N ALA A 142 15.58 -30.04 27.54
CA ALA A 142 15.65 -31.41 28.03
C ALA A 142 16.90 -32.15 27.50
N HIS A 143 17.24 -31.96 26.22
CA HIS A 143 18.44 -32.52 25.59
C HIS A 143 19.72 -32.01 26.25
N ILE A 144 19.83 -30.70 26.47
CA ILE A 144 20.96 -30.07 27.19
C ILE A 144 21.09 -30.64 28.61
N LYS A 145 19.97 -30.72 29.34
CA LYS A 145 19.96 -31.25 30.72
C LYS A 145 20.38 -32.71 30.78
N LYS A 146 19.97 -33.52 29.81
CA LYS A 146 20.34 -34.94 29.71
C LYS A 146 21.84 -35.10 29.52
N ASN A 147 22.44 -34.33 28.61
CA ASN A 147 23.88 -34.36 28.36
C ASN A 147 24.69 -33.91 29.59
N ALA A 148 24.19 -32.94 30.36
CA ALA A 148 24.82 -32.51 31.61
C ALA A 148 24.74 -33.56 32.74
N SER A 149 23.75 -34.45 32.70
CA SER A 149 23.46 -35.41 33.79
C SER A 149 23.99 -36.82 33.51
N VAL A 150 24.15 -37.19 32.23
CA VAL A 150 24.53 -38.54 31.79
C VAL A 150 25.58 -38.41 30.70
N ALA A 151 26.67 -39.17 30.79
CA ALA A 151 27.68 -39.20 29.72
C ALA A 151 27.05 -39.73 28.42
N GLN A 152 27.16 -38.98 27.33
CA GLN A 152 26.66 -39.32 26.01
C GLN A 152 27.78 -39.20 24.95
N SER A 153 27.62 -39.83 23.79
CA SER A 153 28.49 -39.57 22.65
C SER A 153 28.28 -38.15 22.16
N GLN A 154 29.39 -37.44 21.92
CA GLN A 154 29.34 -36.06 21.47
C GLN A 154 28.80 -35.96 20.04
N GLU A 155 29.06 -36.98 19.20
CA GLU A 155 28.52 -37.07 17.85
C GLU A 155 26.99 -37.25 17.87
N ALA A 156 26.47 -38.13 18.72
CA ALA A 156 25.04 -38.35 18.86
C ALA A 156 24.32 -37.13 19.43
N TYR A 157 24.96 -36.42 20.39
CA TYR A 157 24.44 -35.16 20.91
C TYR A 157 24.34 -34.09 19.83
N ALA A 158 25.41 -33.91 19.03
CA ALA A 158 25.45 -32.92 17.96
C ALA A 158 24.38 -33.17 16.89
N LEU A 159 24.19 -34.43 16.49
CA LEU A 159 23.18 -34.81 15.49
C LEU A 159 21.75 -34.48 15.95
N GLU A 160 21.41 -34.79 17.21
CA GLU A 160 20.08 -34.48 17.73
C GLU A 160 19.90 -32.96 17.95
N THR A 161 20.95 -32.25 18.36
CA THR A 161 20.92 -30.77 18.44
C THR A 161 20.62 -30.16 17.08
N GLU A 162 21.32 -30.58 16.03
CA GLU A 162 21.08 -30.11 14.64
C GLU A 162 19.64 -30.39 14.20
N ARG A 163 19.10 -31.56 14.55
CA ARG A 163 17.71 -31.90 14.25
C ARG A 163 16.71 -30.98 14.96
N ILE A 164 16.92 -30.70 16.25
CA ILE A 164 16.06 -29.82 17.05
C ILE A 164 16.14 -28.39 16.51
N GLU A 165 17.34 -27.89 16.21
CA GLU A 165 17.57 -26.57 15.62
C GLU A 165 16.88 -26.43 14.26
N ASN A 166 17.03 -27.41 13.37
CA ASN A 166 16.38 -27.39 12.06
C ASN A 166 14.85 -27.35 12.18
N ARG A 167 14.26 -28.09 13.13
CA ARG A 167 12.82 -28.08 13.39
C ARG A 167 12.35 -26.72 13.92
N TYR A 168 13.10 -26.12 14.85
CA TYR A 168 12.81 -24.78 15.36
C TYR A 168 12.88 -23.73 14.25
N ASN A 169 13.96 -23.76 13.47
CA ASN A 169 14.18 -22.79 12.39
C ASN A 169 13.10 -22.90 11.31
N ALA A 170 12.66 -24.11 10.95
CA ALA A 170 11.57 -24.31 10.01
C ALA A 170 10.25 -23.69 10.52
N ALA A 171 9.89 -23.90 11.79
CA ALA A 171 8.69 -23.31 12.39
C ALA A 171 8.80 -21.77 12.46
N PHE A 172 9.97 -21.26 12.82
CA PHE A 172 10.22 -19.81 12.87
C PHE A 172 10.18 -19.15 11.47
N GLU A 173 10.77 -19.77 10.46
CA GLU A 173 10.70 -19.31 9.07
C GLU A 173 9.25 -19.28 8.56
N HIS A 174 8.46 -20.31 8.88
CA HIS A 174 7.05 -20.34 8.50
C HIS A 174 6.24 -19.26 9.23
N TYR A 175 6.42 -19.11 10.55
CA TYR A 175 5.80 -18.06 11.35
C TYR A 175 6.08 -16.65 10.77
N THR A 176 7.34 -16.34 10.47
CA THR A 176 7.73 -15.02 9.95
C THR A 176 7.16 -14.74 8.55
N ALA A 177 7.03 -15.77 7.72
CA ALA A 177 6.36 -15.67 6.42
C ALA A 177 4.85 -15.37 6.58
N LEU A 178 4.17 -16.06 7.49
CA LEU A 178 2.76 -15.83 7.81
C LEU A 178 2.54 -14.42 8.40
N GLU A 179 3.42 -13.98 9.30
CA GLU A 179 3.37 -12.64 9.90
C GLU A 179 3.46 -11.55 8.82
N THR A 180 4.41 -11.70 7.89
CA THR A 180 4.57 -10.76 6.75
C THR A 180 3.31 -10.71 5.88
N GLU A 181 2.66 -11.84 5.63
CA GLU A 181 1.42 -11.88 4.85
C GLU A 181 0.23 -11.28 5.61
N LYS A 182 0.12 -11.57 6.91
CA LYS A 182 -0.89 -10.98 7.80
C LYS A 182 -0.77 -9.46 7.84
N GLU A 183 0.44 -8.92 7.94
CA GLU A 183 0.68 -7.48 7.90
C GLU A 183 0.21 -6.86 6.58
N LYS A 184 0.48 -7.49 5.44
CA LYS A 184 0.00 -7.02 4.12
C LYS A 184 -1.51 -6.98 4.05
N ARG A 185 -2.20 -8.05 4.49
CA ARG A 185 -3.67 -8.12 4.50
C ARG A 185 -4.28 -7.11 5.46
N THR A 186 -3.68 -6.94 6.64
CA THR A 186 -4.12 -5.97 7.64
C THR A 186 -3.98 -4.54 7.12
N ARG A 187 -2.84 -4.19 6.52
CA ARG A 187 -2.64 -2.88 5.87
C ARG A 187 -3.69 -2.66 4.79
N LYS A 188 -3.92 -3.65 3.92
CA LYS A 188 -4.92 -3.53 2.86
C LYS A 188 -6.34 -3.34 3.40
N SER A 189 -6.70 -4.06 4.46
CA SER A 189 -7.98 -3.91 5.16
C SER A 189 -8.16 -2.48 5.69
N LYS A 190 -7.11 -1.91 6.31
CA LYS A 190 -7.10 -0.53 6.81
C LYS A 190 -7.25 0.49 5.67
N GLU A 191 -6.49 0.35 4.58
CA GLU A 191 -6.61 1.23 3.40
C GLU A 191 -8.05 1.26 2.86
N ILE A 192 -8.65 0.08 2.67
CA ILE A 192 -10.03 -0.05 2.17
C ILE A 192 -11.02 0.55 3.18
N GLY A 193 -10.83 0.30 4.48
CA GLY A 193 -11.68 0.87 5.53
C GLY A 193 -11.64 2.41 5.57
N THR A 194 -10.45 2.99 5.39
CA THR A 194 -10.26 4.45 5.27
C THR A 194 -10.93 4.99 4.02
N PHE A 195 -10.81 4.30 2.88
CA PHE A 195 -11.48 4.67 1.64
C PHE A 195 -13.02 4.65 1.79
N ILE A 196 -13.59 3.57 2.33
CA ILE A 196 -15.04 3.44 2.62
C ILE A 196 -15.50 4.61 3.49
N THR A 197 -14.80 4.88 4.60
CA THR A 197 -15.16 5.95 5.54
C THR A 197 -15.09 7.32 4.88
N THR A 198 -14.07 7.54 4.05
CA THR A 198 -13.88 8.78 3.30
C THR A 198 -14.99 8.97 2.28
N LEU A 199 -15.29 7.96 1.46
CA LEU A 199 -16.29 8.00 0.40
C LEU A 199 -17.71 8.23 0.96
N LYS A 200 -18.03 7.63 2.12
CA LYS A 200 -19.32 7.84 2.80
C LYS A 200 -19.56 9.31 3.19
N LYS A 201 -18.51 10.05 3.54
CA LYS A 201 -18.58 11.46 3.97
C LYS A 201 -18.70 12.46 2.81
N GLN A 202 -18.45 12.03 1.58
CA GLN A 202 -18.44 12.92 0.43
C GLN A 202 -19.84 13.19 -0.14
N PRO A 203 -20.06 14.35 -0.79
CA PRO A 203 -21.33 14.69 -1.42
C PRO A 203 -21.68 13.72 -2.56
N LEU A 204 -22.96 13.38 -2.72
CA LEU A 204 -23.40 12.45 -3.78
C LEU A 204 -23.20 12.97 -5.20
N ALA A 205 -23.10 14.28 -5.37
CA ALA A 205 -22.80 14.91 -6.64
C ALA A 205 -22.06 16.22 -6.42
N ILE A 206 -21.23 16.60 -7.38
CA ILE A 206 -20.55 17.88 -7.45
C ILE A 206 -20.70 18.49 -8.85
N THR A 207 -20.88 19.80 -8.90
CA THR A 207 -20.98 20.56 -10.17
C THR A 207 -19.74 21.41 -10.44
N GLU A 208 -18.90 21.61 -9.43
CA GLU A 208 -17.72 22.46 -9.49
C GLU A 208 -16.47 21.70 -9.03
N TRP A 209 -15.33 22.10 -9.60
CA TRP A 209 -14.04 21.53 -9.27
C TRP A 209 -13.70 21.72 -7.80
N ASN A 210 -13.22 20.64 -7.17
CA ASN A 210 -12.71 20.65 -5.80
C ASN A 210 -11.37 19.93 -5.73
N GLU A 211 -10.30 20.69 -5.54
CA GLU A 211 -8.93 20.18 -5.48
C GLU A 211 -8.72 19.19 -4.32
N ARG A 212 -9.41 19.38 -3.19
CA ARG A 212 -9.31 18.45 -2.06
C ARG A 212 -9.90 17.09 -2.42
N LEU A 213 -11.06 17.05 -3.09
CA LEU A 213 -11.65 15.79 -3.55
C LEU A 213 -10.75 15.08 -4.55
N TRP A 214 -10.14 15.83 -5.46
CA TRP A 214 -9.15 15.29 -6.40
C TRP A 214 -7.95 14.66 -5.68
N ILE A 215 -7.35 15.35 -4.71
CA ILE A 215 -6.20 14.82 -3.97
C ILE A 215 -6.57 13.59 -3.15
N THR A 216 -7.76 13.61 -2.53
CA THR A 216 -8.19 12.56 -1.59
C THR A 216 -8.69 11.29 -2.28
N LEU A 217 -9.42 11.40 -3.39
CA LEU A 217 -10.09 10.25 -4.01
C LEU A 217 -9.39 9.71 -5.26
N LEU A 218 -8.73 10.58 -6.02
CA LEU A 218 -8.01 10.13 -7.19
C LEU A 218 -6.62 9.71 -6.77
N ASP A 219 -6.25 8.46 -7.02
CA ASP A 219 -4.84 8.07 -6.96
C ASP A 219 -4.13 8.59 -8.23
N THR A 220 -4.50 8.02 -9.38
CA THR A 220 -4.03 8.40 -10.72
C THR A 220 -5.18 8.36 -11.74
N ALA A 221 -4.99 9.06 -12.87
CA ALA A 221 -5.88 9.03 -14.04
C ALA A 221 -5.06 8.74 -15.29
N THR A 222 -5.56 7.89 -16.17
CA THR A 222 -4.88 7.53 -17.43
C THR A 222 -5.57 8.20 -18.61
N VAL A 223 -4.78 8.82 -19.48
CA VAL A 223 -5.19 9.45 -20.75
C VAL A 223 -4.99 8.50 -21.90
#